data_AF-A0A243W6B5-F1
#
_entry.id   AF-A0A243W6B5-F1
#
_cell.length_a   1.000
_cell.length_b   1.000
_cell.length_c   1.000
_cell.angle_alpha   90.00
_cell.angle_beta   90.00
_cell.angle_gamma   90.00
#
_symmetry.space_group_name_H-M   'P 1'
#
loop_
_entity.id
_entity.type
_entity.pdbx_description
1 polymer ?
#
loop_
_entity_poly.entity_id
_entity_poly.type
_entity_poly.pdbx_seq_one_letter_code
_entity_poly.pdbx_strand_id
1 'polypeptide(L)'
;MAQVPSPRPLADLINAQEPGWDLVSDWLRTAKNQVQVLPKTPARADSTLLAAQVTTHSPMGAIIYETGGLLVDGGWLRILGSGSPALNRTLMGWNQGKPAGMLLVADDVLGGFYALNGGAFGPESLGKIFYFAP
;
A
#
# COMPACT_ATOMS: atom_id res chain seq x y z
N MET A 1 11.60 -14.15 25.56
CA MET A 1 11.39 -13.86 24.13
C MET A 1 9.89 -13.69 23.93
N ALA A 2 9.43 -12.53 23.48
CA ALA A 2 8.00 -12.32 23.23
C ALA A 2 7.56 -13.23 22.08
N GLN A 3 6.45 -13.96 22.26
CA GLN A 3 5.83 -14.74 21.20
C GLN A 3 5.43 -13.79 20.08
N VAL A 4 5.94 -14.00 18.87
CA VAL A 4 5.45 -13.30 17.67
C VAL A 4 4.00 -13.78 17.46
N PRO A 5 3.00 -12.88 17.45
CA PRO A 5 1.62 -13.31 17.26
C PRO A 5 1.46 -14.03 15.93
N SER A 6 0.71 -15.13 15.93
CA SER A 6 0.38 -15.88 14.72
C SER A 6 -0.35 -14.97 13.72
N PRO A 7 -0.06 -15.09 12.40
CA PRO A 7 -0.72 -14.28 11.39
C PRO A 7 -2.22 -14.53 11.41
N ARG A 8 -3.00 -13.45 11.25
CA ARG A 8 -4.46 -13.51 11.16
C ARG A 8 -4.88 -14.11 9.82
N PRO A 9 -5.96 -14.90 9.78
CA PRO A 9 -6.53 -15.40 8.53
C PRO A 9 -7.06 -14.24 7.69
N LEU A 10 -7.14 -14.43 6.37
CA LEU A 10 -7.59 -13.40 5.42
C LEU A 10 -8.96 -12.81 5.78
N ALA A 11 -9.90 -13.63 6.25
CA ALA A 11 -11.23 -13.20 6.63
C ALA A 11 -11.21 -12.12 7.73
N ASP A 12 -10.27 -12.19 8.68
CA ASP A 12 -10.12 -11.23 9.76
C ASP A 12 -9.45 -9.92 9.30
N LEU A 13 -8.87 -9.92 8.10
CA LEU A 13 -8.28 -8.74 7.49
C LEU A 13 -9.30 -7.96 6.64
N ILE A 14 -10.36 -8.61 6.18
CA ILE A 14 -11.41 -8.00 5.36
C ILE A 14 -12.50 -7.45 6.28
N ASN A 15 -12.50 -6.13 6.44
CA ASN A 15 -13.59 -5.38 7.08
C ASN A 15 -14.62 -4.96 6.01
N ALA A 16 -15.85 -5.43 6.16
CA ALA A 16 -16.97 -5.11 5.27
C ALA A 16 -17.94 -4.06 5.85
N GLN A 17 -17.80 -3.73 7.15
CA GLN A 17 -18.67 -2.78 7.84
C GLN A 17 -18.19 -1.34 7.65
N GLU A 18 -16.88 -1.13 7.78
CA GLU A 18 -16.22 0.17 7.67
C GLU A 18 -15.00 0.02 6.73
N PRO A 19 -15.22 -0.21 5.43
CA PRO A 19 -14.13 -0.37 4.49
C PRO A 19 -13.40 0.97 4.29
N GLY A 20 -12.08 0.97 4.44
CA GLY A 20 -11.23 2.12 4.14
C GLY A 20 -11.29 2.54 2.66
N TRP A 21 -11.87 1.69 1.81
CA TRP A 21 -12.07 2.00 0.39
C TRP A 21 -13.03 3.15 0.15
N ASP A 22 -14.03 3.36 1.01
CA ASP A 22 -14.95 4.50 0.86
C ASP A 22 -14.18 5.82 1.02
N LEU A 23 -13.32 5.90 2.04
CA LEU A 23 -12.42 7.03 2.28
C LEU A 23 -11.45 7.24 1.10
N VAL A 24 -10.83 6.17 0.60
CA VAL A 24 -9.92 6.24 -0.55
C VAL A 24 -10.68 6.71 -1.79
N SER A 25 -11.87 6.18 -2.05
CA SER A 25 -12.72 6.54 -3.19
C SER A 25 -13.09 8.01 -3.19
N ASP A 26 -13.36 8.58 -2.02
CA ASP A 26 -13.64 10.01 -1.89
C ASP A 26 -12.39 10.89 -2.13
N TRP A 27 -11.22 10.46 -1.68
CA TRP A 27 -9.96 11.13 -2.04
C TRP A 27 -9.72 11.07 -3.56
N LEU A 28 -9.98 9.93 -4.20
CA LEU A 28 -9.84 9.78 -5.65
C LEU A 28 -10.80 10.71 -6.41
N ARG A 29 -12.05 10.82 -5.94
CA ARG A 29 -13.09 11.67 -6.54
C ARG A 29 -12.77 13.16 -6.42
N THR A 30 -12.13 13.56 -5.32
CA THR A 30 -11.83 14.96 -5.01
C THR A 30 -10.39 15.36 -5.35
N ALA A 31 -9.58 14.44 -5.86
CA ALA A 31 -8.21 14.69 -6.27
C ALA A 31 -8.15 15.74 -7.39
N LYS A 32 -7.20 16.67 -7.29
CA LYS A 32 -6.95 17.68 -8.34
C LYS A 32 -6.34 17.07 -9.59
N ASN A 33 -5.45 16.10 -9.39
CA ASN A 33 -4.75 15.40 -10.47
C ASN A 33 -5.54 14.16 -10.87
N GLN A 34 -5.41 13.75 -12.13
CA GLN A 34 -6.00 12.49 -12.59
C GLN A 34 -5.41 11.31 -11.82
N VAL A 35 -6.26 10.43 -11.30
CA VAL A 35 -5.84 9.17 -10.69
C VAL A 35 -6.48 8.01 -11.43
N GLN A 36 -5.65 7.13 -11.98
CA GLN A 36 -6.08 5.88 -12.57
C GLN A 36 -5.98 4.77 -11.52
N VAL A 37 -7.12 4.12 -11.24
CA VAL A 37 -7.17 2.91 -10.42
C VAL A 37 -6.88 1.71 -11.31
N LEU A 38 -5.80 0.97 -11.02
CA LEU A 38 -5.45 -0.22 -11.77
C LEU A 38 -6.29 -1.42 -11.30
N PRO A 39 -6.77 -2.28 -12.21
CA PRO A 39 -7.59 -3.42 -11.84
C PRO A 39 -6.79 -4.40 -10.98
N LYS A 40 -7.44 -4.94 -9.94
CA LYS A 40 -6.89 -6.02 -9.12
C LYS A 40 -7.01 -7.38 -9.81
N THR A 41 -6.10 -8.27 -9.48
CA THR A 41 -6.32 -9.72 -9.64
C THR A 41 -6.68 -10.29 -8.27
N PRO A 42 -7.87 -10.90 -8.07
CA PRO A 42 -8.35 -11.31 -6.74
C PRO A 42 -7.33 -12.13 -5.94
N ALA A 43 -6.77 -13.18 -6.54
CA ALA A 43 -5.77 -14.02 -5.87
C ALA A 43 -4.51 -13.25 -5.44
N ARG A 44 -4.08 -12.24 -6.22
CA ARG A 44 -2.94 -11.38 -5.85
C ARG A 44 -3.30 -10.41 -4.74
N ALA A 45 -4.52 -9.88 -4.73
CA ALA A 45 -5.03 -9.01 -3.68
C ALA A 45 -5.07 -9.75 -2.34
N ASP A 46 -5.65 -10.95 -2.34
CA ASP A 46 -5.73 -11.84 -1.17
C ASP A 46 -4.33 -12.17 -0.63
N SER A 47 -3.42 -12.64 -1.48
CA SER A 47 -2.07 -13.00 -1.06
C SER A 47 -1.27 -11.79 -0.55
N THR A 48 -1.44 -10.62 -1.19
CA THR A 48 -0.71 -9.40 -0.78
C THR A 48 -1.26 -8.85 0.53
N LEU A 49 -2.58 -8.85 0.73
CA LEU A 49 -3.20 -8.41 1.98
C LEU A 49 -2.80 -9.34 3.13
N LEU A 50 -2.85 -10.66 2.91
CA LEU A 50 -2.41 -11.66 3.87
C LEU A 50 -0.92 -11.49 4.23
N ALA A 51 -0.06 -11.19 3.26
CA ALA A 51 1.35 -10.92 3.53
C ALA A 51 1.56 -9.61 4.31
N ALA A 52 0.72 -8.59 4.06
CA ALA A 52 0.83 -7.28 4.70
C ALA A 52 0.31 -7.27 6.15
N GLN A 53 -0.62 -8.18 6.50
CA GLN A 53 -1.23 -8.27 7.82
C GLN A 53 -1.84 -6.93 8.31
N VAL A 54 -2.34 -6.11 7.38
CA VAL A 54 -3.17 -4.92 7.65
C VAL A 54 -4.63 -5.24 7.29
N THR A 55 -5.58 -4.48 7.83
CA THR A 55 -7.00 -4.66 7.53
C THR A 55 -7.47 -3.73 6.43
N THR A 56 -8.53 -4.10 5.70
CA THR A 56 -9.17 -3.26 4.68
C THR A 56 -9.89 -2.04 5.27
N HIS A 57 -10.02 -1.93 6.59
CA HIS A 57 -10.40 -0.68 7.27
C HIS A 57 -9.34 0.41 7.09
N SER A 58 -8.06 0.03 7.00
CA SER A 58 -6.98 1.00 6.74
C SER A 58 -6.91 1.39 5.25
N PRO A 59 -6.53 2.62 4.90
CA PRO A 59 -6.33 3.02 3.50
C PRO A 59 -5.32 2.13 2.77
N MET A 60 -4.24 1.71 3.45
CA MET A 60 -3.25 0.80 2.86
C MET A 60 -3.87 -0.55 2.52
N GLY A 61 -4.57 -1.18 3.47
CA GLY A 61 -5.24 -2.46 3.22
C GLY A 61 -6.32 -2.36 2.15
N ALA A 62 -7.08 -1.26 2.12
CA ALA A 62 -8.05 -0.98 1.08
C ALA A 62 -7.40 -0.87 -0.30
N ILE A 63 -6.31 -0.11 -0.45
CA ILE A 63 -5.59 0.02 -1.73
C ILE A 63 -5.04 -1.34 -2.20
N ILE A 64 -4.47 -2.14 -1.29
CA ILE A 64 -4.00 -3.50 -1.61
C ILE A 64 -5.16 -4.37 -2.09
N TYR A 65 -6.27 -4.36 -1.36
CA TYR A 65 -7.37 -5.30 -1.56
C TYR A 65 -8.26 -4.92 -2.75
N GLU A 66 -8.39 -3.64 -3.06
CA GLU A 66 -9.30 -3.14 -4.09
C GLU A 66 -8.61 -2.82 -5.42
N THR A 67 -7.28 -2.71 -5.43
CA THR A 67 -6.56 -2.22 -6.61
C THR A 67 -5.29 -3.00 -6.90
N GLY A 68 -4.87 -2.98 -8.16
CA GLY A 68 -3.51 -3.35 -8.56
C GLY A 68 -2.48 -2.25 -8.27
N GLY A 69 -2.91 -1.11 -7.75
CA GLY A 69 -2.12 0.12 -7.55
C GLY A 69 -2.82 1.34 -8.15
N LEU A 70 -2.27 2.52 -7.90
CA LEU A 70 -2.79 3.79 -8.39
C LEU A 70 -1.72 4.50 -9.22
N LEU A 71 -2.10 5.03 -10.38
CA LEU A 71 -1.25 5.91 -11.18
C LEU A 71 -1.80 7.32 -11.10
N VAL A 72 -1.00 8.25 -10.57
CA VAL A 72 -1.36 9.67 -10.47
C VAL A 72 -0.65 10.42 -11.58
N ASP A 73 -1.38 11.30 -12.25
CA ASP A 73 -0.88 12.16 -13.33
C ASP A 73 -0.12 11.39 -14.42
N GLY A 74 -0.83 10.47 -15.08
CA GLY A 74 -0.25 9.63 -16.13
C GLY A 74 0.80 8.62 -15.63
N GLY A 75 0.88 8.38 -14.32
CA GLY A 75 1.89 7.51 -13.71
C GLY A 75 3.16 8.23 -13.29
N TRP A 76 3.13 9.57 -13.19
CA TRP A 76 4.19 10.34 -12.57
C TRP A 76 4.48 9.88 -11.15
N LEU A 77 3.43 9.67 -10.34
CA LEU A 77 3.49 9.02 -9.04
C LEU A 77 2.72 7.70 -9.10
N ARG A 78 3.32 6.63 -8.56
CA ARG A 78 2.84 5.26 -8.64
C ARG A 78 2.70 4.69 -7.24
N ILE A 79 1.47 4.54 -6.76
CA ILE A 79 1.18 4.01 -5.43
C ILE A 79 0.92 2.51 -5.54
N LEU A 80 1.51 1.73 -4.64
CA LEU A 80 1.47 0.28 -4.69
C LEU A 80 0.18 -0.31 -4.11
N GLY A 81 -0.39 -1.27 -4.84
CA GLY A 81 -1.47 -2.14 -4.37
C GLY A 81 -1.07 -3.60 -4.50
N SER A 82 -1.99 -4.43 -5.01
CA SER A 82 -1.77 -5.87 -5.26
C SER A 82 -1.05 -6.20 -6.58
N GLY A 83 -0.65 -5.17 -7.32
CA GLY A 83 -0.03 -5.27 -8.63
C GLY A 83 -1.02 -5.53 -9.77
N SER A 84 -0.67 -5.06 -10.96
CA SER A 84 -1.40 -5.23 -12.22
C SER A 84 -0.42 -5.32 -13.40
N PRO A 85 -0.85 -5.65 -14.63
CA PRO A 85 0.04 -5.61 -15.79
C PRO A 85 0.76 -4.26 -16.00
N ALA A 86 0.10 -3.13 -15.70
CA ALA A 86 0.68 -1.79 -15.82
C ALA A 86 1.60 -1.41 -14.65
N LEU A 87 1.48 -2.08 -13.50
CA LEU A 87 2.33 -1.90 -12.32
C LEU A 87 2.52 -3.26 -11.65
N ASN A 88 3.44 -4.09 -12.16
CA ASN A 88 3.49 -5.51 -11.79
C ASN A 88 4.02 -5.79 -10.37
N ARG A 89 4.49 -4.76 -9.67
CA ARG A 89 5.00 -4.84 -8.31
C ARG A 89 3.84 -4.80 -7.31
N THR A 90 3.81 -5.74 -6.37
CA THR A 90 2.91 -5.66 -5.21
C THR A 90 3.59 -4.91 -4.08
N LEU A 91 2.82 -4.34 -3.16
CA LEU A 91 3.37 -3.65 -1.99
C LEU A 91 4.36 -4.55 -1.23
N MET A 92 3.94 -5.77 -0.88
CA MET A 92 4.77 -6.68 -0.10
C MET A 92 5.90 -7.30 -0.90
N GLY A 93 5.67 -7.64 -2.18
CA GLY A 93 6.69 -8.22 -3.04
C GLY A 93 7.86 -7.25 -3.29
N TRP A 94 7.57 -5.96 -3.46
CA TRP A 94 8.62 -4.97 -3.67
C TRP A 94 9.41 -4.62 -2.40
N ASN A 95 8.79 -4.80 -1.22
CA ASN A 95 9.45 -4.62 0.06
C ASN A 95 10.22 -5.85 0.55
N GLN A 96 10.20 -6.96 -0.19
CA GLN A 96 10.97 -8.15 0.17
C GLN A 96 12.48 -7.82 0.21
N GLY A 97 13.13 -8.12 1.33
CA GLY A 97 14.55 -7.86 1.55
C GLY A 97 14.91 -6.38 1.81
N LYS A 98 13.92 -5.49 1.97
CA LYS A 98 14.16 -4.11 2.42
C LYS A 98 14.36 -4.04 3.94
N PRO A 99 15.05 -3.00 4.45
CA PRO A 99 15.26 -2.85 5.89
C PRO A 99 13.95 -2.85 6.68
N ALA A 100 13.96 -3.49 7.85
CA ALA A 100 12.84 -3.45 8.77
C ALA A 100 12.61 -2.02 9.30
N GLY A 101 11.37 -1.73 9.73
CA GLY A 101 11.02 -0.40 10.24
C GLY A 101 10.74 0.65 9.14
N MET A 102 10.69 0.25 7.88
CA MET A 102 10.18 1.10 6.79
C MET A 102 9.39 0.25 5.79
N LEU A 103 8.53 0.91 5.02
CA LEU A 103 7.80 0.27 3.93
C LEU A 103 7.72 1.22 2.74
N LEU A 104 8.31 0.86 1.61
CA LEU A 104 8.14 1.59 0.36
C LEU A 104 6.69 1.45 -0.11
N VAL A 105 5.99 2.56 -0.28
CA VAL A 105 4.56 2.58 -0.65
C VAL A 105 4.32 3.18 -2.04
N ALA A 106 5.27 3.95 -2.57
CA ALA A 106 5.20 4.54 -3.90
C ALA A 106 6.58 4.88 -4.48
N ASP A 107 6.64 5.06 -5.80
CA ASP A 107 7.74 5.71 -6.53
C ASP A 107 7.24 6.71 -7.55
N ASP A 108 8.12 7.62 -7.94
CA ASP A 108 7.89 8.53 -9.06
C ASP A 108 8.77 8.22 -10.27
N VAL A 109 8.44 8.82 -11.41
CA VAL A 109 9.13 8.62 -12.69
C VAL A 109 10.58 9.13 -12.70
N LEU A 110 10.96 10.01 -11.78
CA LEU A 110 12.32 10.54 -11.67
C LEU A 110 13.25 9.60 -10.87
N GLY A 111 12.69 8.54 -10.29
CA GLY A 111 13.44 7.57 -9.47
C GLY A 111 13.36 7.84 -7.97
N GLY A 112 12.51 8.76 -7.53
CA GLY A 112 12.27 9.00 -6.12
C GLY A 112 11.39 7.92 -5.48
N PHE A 113 11.58 7.72 -4.17
CA PHE A 113 10.86 6.71 -3.38
C PHE A 113 10.12 7.32 -2.20
N TYR A 114 8.95 6.78 -1.90
CA TYR A 114 8.13 7.17 -0.76
C TYR A 114 8.03 6.01 0.23
N ALA A 115 8.47 6.23 1.46
CA ALA A 115 8.55 5.23 2.50
C ALA A 115 7.70 5.60 3.71
N LEU A 116 6.81 4.71 4.14
CA LEU A 116 6.18 4.78 5.45
C LEU A 116 7.22 4.47 6.54
N ASN A 117 7.37 5.38 7.50
CA ASN A 117 8.23 5.16 8.67
C ASN A 117 7.56 4.21 9.67
N GLY A 118 8.09 3.00 9.78
CA GLY A 118 7.78 2.04 10.84
C GLY A 118 8.81 2.00 11.97
N GLY A 119 9.72 2.99 12.05
CA GLY A 119 10.76 3.13 13.07
C GLY A 119 12.19 3.28 12.52
N ALA A 120 12.41 3.05 11.22
CA ALA A 120 13.72 3.16 10.60
C ALA A 120 14.25 4.61 10.54
N PHE A 121 13.37 5.61 10.59
CA PHE A 121 13.72 7.03 10.50
C PHE A 121 13.52 7.77 11.83
N GLY A 122 13.54 7.06 12.96
CA GLY A 122 13.32 7.61 14.29
C GLY A 122 11.87 7.53 14.77
N PRO A 123 11.63 7.56 16.10
CA PRO A 123 10.32 7.36 16.70
C PRO A 123 9.38 8.59 16.59
N GLU A 124 9.91 9.80 16.48
CA GLU A 124 9.14 11.06 16.45
C GLU A 124 8.24 11.22 15.21
N SER A 125 8.48 10.42 14.18
CA SER A 125 7.78 10.49 12.89
C SER A 125 7.18 9.15 12.46
N LEU A 126 6.88 8.27 13.41
CA LEU A 126 6.20 7.00 13.15
C LEU A 126 4.89 7.23 12.38
N GLY A 127 4.66 6.41 11.35
CA GLY A 127 3.49 6.48 10.48
C GLY A 127 3.53 7.63 9.46
N LYS A 128 4.59 8.43 9.39
CA LYS A 128 4.76 9.45 8.36
C LYS A 128 5.39 8.89 7.09
N ILE A 129 5.11 9.53 5.96
CA ILE A 129 5.77 9.24 4.69
C ILE A 129 7.02 10.11 4.57
N PHE A 130 8.14 9.47 4.26
CA PHE A 130 9.40 10.11 3.89
C PHE A 130 9.60 9.98 2.39
N TYR A 131 10.16 11.02 1.78
CA TYR A 131 10.53 11.05 0.37
C TYR A 131 12.05 11.02 0.25
N PHE A 132 12.55 10.09 -0.55
CA PHE A 132 13.96 10.02 -0.94
C PHE A 132 14.08 10.43 -2.41
N ALA A 133 14.70 11.58 -2.63
CA ALA A 133 14.98 12.10 -3.97
C ALA A 133 16.11 11.30 -4.65
N PRO A 134 16.12 11.23 -6.00
CA PRO A 134 17.18 10.59 -6.78
C PRO A 134 18.54 11.29 -6.64
#